data_AF-A0A961TX05-F1
#
_entry.id   AF-A0A961TX05-F1
#
_cell.length_a   1.000
_cell.length_b   1.000
_cell.length_c   1.000
_cell.angle_alpha   90.00
_cell.angle_beta   90.00
_cell.angle_gamma   90.00
#
_symmetry.space_group_name_H-M   'P 1'
#
loop_
_entity.id
_entity.type
_entity.pdbx_description
1 polymer ?
#
loop_
_entity_poly.entity_id
_entity_poly.type
_entity_poly.pdbx_seq_one_letter_code
_entity_poly.pdbx_strand_id
1 'polypeptide(L)'
;MADSRNSSPGYAIRVAPQVSNTPRIPVIAFGMSLGLFLAITFVLCVGFDLIFPGMAMYQTWLKLLPGFTWLSIPSFLLGLVEAFAYGWYVALIFGPLFNYFAARRFC
;
A
#
# COMPACT_ATOMS: atom_id res chain seq x y z
N MET A 1 -39.59 -51.50 34.50
CA MET A 1 -39.83 -50.07 34.20
C MET A 1 -38.51 -49.45 33.76
N ALA A 2 -38.46 -48.92 32.54
CA ALA A 2 -37.32 -48.14 32.03
C ALA A 2 -37.52 -46.66 32.36
N ASP A 3 -36.52 -46.00 32.93
CA ASP A 3 -36.42 -44.55 32.97
C ASP A 3 -35.09 -44.13 32.32
N SER A 4 -35.14 -44.00 31.00
CA SER A 4 -34.05 -43.52 30.15
C SER A 4 -34.42 -42.13 29.64
N ARG A 5 -34.22 -41.08 30.45
CA ARG A 5 -34.25 -39.69 29.98
C ARG A 5 -33.19 -38.83 30.66
N ASN A 6 -31.92 -39.19 30.47
CA ASN A 6 -30.83 -38.21 30.47
C ASN A 6 -30.47 -37.91 29.02
N SER A 7 -31.25 -37.03 28.39
CA SER A 7 -31.03 -36.57 27.02
C SER A 7 -30.87 -35.05 27.02
N SER A 8 -29.73 -34.57 27.49
CA SER A 8 -29.22 -33.28 27.06
C SER A 8 -27.99 -33.56 26.19
N PRO A 9 -28.10 -33.49 24.85
CA PRO A 9 -26.91 -33.49 24.02
C PRO A 9 -26.17 -32.20 24.37
N GLY A 10 -25.02 -32.34 25.04
CA GLY A 10 -24.10 -31.25 25.25
C GLY A 10 -23.81 -30.61 23.91
N TYR A 11 -24.36 -29.42 23.70
CA TYR A 11 -23.95 -28.49 22.67
C TYR A 11 -22.48 -28.15 22.94
N ALA A 12 -21.60 -29.01 22.45
CA ALA A 12 -20.19 -28.73 22.33
C ALA A 12 -20.08 -27.55 21.36
N ILE A 13 -20.02 -26.34 21.91
CA ILE A 13 -19.55 -25.16 21.19
C ILE A 13 -18.17 -25.55 20.68
N ARG A 14 -18.07 -25.95 19.42
CA ARG A 14 -16.80 -25.89 18.71
C ARG A 14 -16.50 -24.41 18.60
N VAL A 15 -15.81 -23.87 19.59
CA VAL A 15 -15.13 -22.59 19.45
C VAL A 15 -14.14 -22.84 18.33
N ALA A 16 -14.53 -22.48 17.11
CA ALA A 16 -13.60 -22.44 15.99
C ALA A 16 -12.41 -21.63 16.48
N PRO A 17 -11.16 -22.09 16.29
CA PRO A 17 -10.00 -21.32 16.70
C PRO A 17 -10.18 -19.91 16.12
N GLN A 18 -10.30 -18.93 17.01
CA GLN A 18 -10.35 -17.53 16.62
C GLN A 18 -8.98 -17.29 15.98
N VAL A 19 -8.90 -17.40 14.66
CA VAL A 19 -7.75 -16.92 13.91
C VAL A 19 -7.75 -15.44 14.20
N SER A 20 -6.95 -15.04 15.18
CA SER A 20 -6.67 -13.65 15.45
C SER A 20 -6.07 -13.12 14.17
N ASN A 21 -6.91 -12.45 13.37
CA ASN A 21 -6.45 -11.72 12.21
C ASN A 21 -5.72 -10.51 12.77
N THR A 22 -4.46 -10.71 13.20
CA THR A 22 -3.55 -9.60 13.44
C THR A 22 -3.58 -8.79 12.16
N PRO A 23 -3.98 -7.51 12.19
CA PRO A 23 -3.98 -6.66 11.01
C PRO A 23 -2.55 -6.65 10.46
N ARG A 24 -2.34 -7.33 9.33
CA ARG A 24 -1.06 -7.33 8.61
C ARG A 24 -1.26 -6.65 7.28
N ILE A 25 -0.39 -5.69 7.00
CA ILE A 25 -0.35 -5.05 5.69
C ILE A 25 0.39 -6.00 4.73
N PRO A 26 -0.27 -6.48 3.65
CA PRO A 26 0.40 -7.22 2.60
C PRO A 26 1.29 -6.27 1.81
N VAL A 27 2.59 -6.26 2.15
CA VAL A 27 3.58 -5.29 1.64
C VAL A 27 3.61 -5.22 0.11
N ILE A 28 3.51 -6.37 -0.57
CA ILE A 28 3.54 -6.44 -2.03
C ILE A 28 2.31 -5.76 -2.65
N ALA A 29 1.11 -6.09 -2.17
CA ALA A 29 -0.11 -5.45 -2.65
C ALA A 29 -0.10 -3.94 -2.35
N PHE A 30 0.35 -3.57 -1.15
CA PHE A 30 0.47 -2.18 -0.73
C PHE A 30 1.47 -1.38 -1.60
N GLY A 31 2.64 -1.95 -1.88
CA GLY A 31 3.65 -1.34 -2.76
C GLY A 31 3.20 -1.22 -4.20
N MET A 32 2.51 -2.24 -4.73
CA MET A 32 1.95 -2.19 -6.07
C MET A 32 0.87 -1.10 -6.17
N SER A 33 -0.05 -1.01 -5.22
CA SER A 33 -1.09 0.03 -5.21
C SER A 33 -0.50 1.44 -5.09
N LEU A 34 0.43 1.66 -4.14
CA LEU A 34 1.07 2.97 -3.96
C LEU A 34 1.94 3.37 -5.15
N GLY A 35 2.74 2.43 -5.67
CA GLY A 35 3.60 2.67 -6.83
C GLY A 35 2.77 3.05 -8.06
N LEU A 36 1.69 2.30 -8.34
CA LEU A 36 0.82 2.59 -9.48
C LEU A 36 0.06 3.90 -9.30
N PHE A 37 -0.40 4.19 -8.08
CA PHE A 37 -1.04 5.46 -7.76
C PHE A 37 -0.10 6.64 -8.05
N LEU A 38 1.13 6.62 -7.52
CA LEU A 38 2.11 7.70 -7.77
C LEU A 38 2.52 7.79 -9.24
N ALA A 39 2.68 6.66 -9.93
CA ALA A 39 2.97 6.65 -11.35
C ALA A 39 1.84 7.31 -12.16
N ILE A 40 0.57 6.97 -11.89
CA ILE A 40 -0.59 7.58 -12.57
C ILE A 40 -0.66 9.08 -12.25
N THR A 41 -0.52 9.47 -10.99
CA THR A 41 -0.51 10.88 -10.59
C THR A 41 0.60 11.65 -11.30
N PHE A 42 1.81 11.09 -11.40
CA PHE A 42 2.91 11.69 -12.15
C PHE A 42 2.55 11.96 -13.61
N VAL A 43 1.97 10.97 -14.31
CA VAL A 43 1.54 11.13 -15.72
C VAL A 43 0.47 12.22 -15.84
N LEU A 44 -0.51 12.25 -14.93
CA LEU A 44 -1.55 13.28 -14.92
C LEU A 44 -0.98 14.67 -14.66
N CYS A 45 -0.01 14.80 -13.75
CA CYS A 45 0.67 16.07 -13.47
C CYS A 45 1.46 16.57 -14.69
N VAL A 46 2.19 15.69 -15.38
CA VAL A 46 2.92 16.05 -16.60
C VAL A 46 1.95 16.46 -17.72
N GLY A 47 0.84 15.73 -17.88
CA GLY A 47 -0.23 16.10 -18.82
C GLY A 47 -0.85 17.46 -18.51
N PHE A 48 -1.04 17.78 -17.23
CA PHE A 48 -1.56 19.08 -16.79
C PHE A 48 -0.57 20.22 -17.05
N ASP A 49 0.71 20.04 -16.74
CA ASP A 49 1.78 21.01 -17.02
C ASP A 49 1.90 21.32 -18.53
N LEU A 50 1.62 20.33 -19.40
CA LEU A 50 1.57 20.51 -20.86
C LEU A 50 0.39 21.36 -21.32
N ILE A 51 -0.77 21.25 -20.66
CA ILE A 51 -1.98 22.02 -20.99
C ILE A 51 -1.92 23.43 -20.38
N PHE A 52 -1.33 23.56 -19.18
CA PHE A 52 -1.25 24.81 -18.41
C PHE A 52 0.19 25.13 -17.97
N PRO A 53 1.06 25.59 -18.89
CA PRO A 53 2.49 25.81 -18.62
C PRO A 53 2.78 26.90 -17.58
N GLY A 54 1.78 27.72 -17.22
CA GLY A 54 1.91 28.76 -16.19
C GLY A 54 1.90 28.24 -14.74
N MET A 55 1.50 26.99 -14.50
CA MET A 55 1.37 26.37 -13.17
C MET A 55 2.37 25.21 -13.00
N ALA A 56 3.62 25.42 -13.41
CA ALA A 56 4.61 24.35 -13.55
C ALA A 56 4.92 23.59 -12.23
N MET A 57 4.39 22.38 -12.09
CA MET A 57 4.73 21.44 -11.01
C MET A 57 6.08 20.73 -11.23
N TYR A 58 6.58 20.71 -12.46
CA TYR A 58 7.90 20.18 -12.84
C TYR A 58 9.07 20.67 -11.95
N GLN A 59 9.00 21.89 -11.42
CA GLN A 59 10.04 22.44 -10.53
C GLN A 59 10.24 21.63 -9.25
N THR A 60 9.18 21.01 -8.73
CA THR A 60 9.26 20.13 -7.56
C THR A 60 9.95 18.81 -7.92
N TRP A 61 9.71 18.29 -9.12
CA TRP A 61 10.34 17.05 -9.61
C TRP A 61 11.83 17.23 -9.92
N LEU A 62 12.23 18.39 -10.45
CA LEU A 62 13.64 18.76 -10.60
C LEU A 62 14.43 18.66 -9.29
N LYS A 63 13.79 19.00 -8.17
CA LYS A 63 14.41 19.00 -6.84
C LYS A 63 14.55 17.60 -6.26
N LEU A 64 13.68 16.67 -6.68
CA LEU A 64 13.75 15.26 -6.30
C LEU A 64 14.73 14.45 -7.17
N LEU A 65 14.97 14.84 -8.43
CA LEU A 65 15.77 14.06 -9.40
C LEU A 65 16.97 14.83 -9.98
N PRO A 66 18.21 14.59 -9.48
CA PRO A 66 19.41 15.11 -10.13
C PRO A 66 19.62 14.43 -11.49
N GLY A 67 19.39 15.17 -12.59
CA GLY A 67 19.54 14.68 -13.97
C GLY A 67 18.32 14.89 -14.88
N PHE A 68 17.22 15.40 -14.33
CA PHE A 68 16.00 15.69 -15.07
C PHE A 68 16.15 17.02 -15.86
N THR A 69 16.23 16.98 -17.19
CA THR A 69 16.62 18.14 -18.02
C THR A 69 15.51 18.73 -18.89
N TRP A 70 14.24 18.70 -18.42
CA TRP A 70 13.06 19.24 -19.13
C TRP A 70 12.58 18.35 -20.30
N LEU A 71 11.25 18.37 -20.55
CA LEU A 71 10.35 17.60 -21.45
C LEU A 71 10.92 16.59 -22.48
N SER A 72 11.90 15.78 -22.09
CA SER A 72 12.52 14.75 -22.92
C SER A 72 11.94 13.39 -22.51
N ILE A 73 11.59 12.57 -23.51
CA ILE A 73 11.11 11.18 -23.30
C ILE A 73 11.94 10.41 -22.26
N PRO A 74 13.30 10.45 -22.26
CA PRO A 74 14.08 9.78 -21.23
C PRO A 74 13.81 10.32 -19.82
N SER A 75 13.72 11.64 -19.63
CA SER A 75 13.43 12.24 -18.33
C SER A 75 12.04 11.85 -17.81
N PHE A 76 11.05 11.80 -18.71
CA PHE A 76 9.69 11.35 -18.36
C PHE A 76 9.66 9.90 -17.87
N LEU A 77 10.30 8.98 -18.60
CA LEU A 77 10.38 7.58 -18.19
C LEU A 77 11.14 7.41 -16.87
N LEU A 78 12.21 8.18 -16.68
CA LEU A 78 12.99 8.15 -15.45
C LEU A 78 12.14 8.64 -14.26
N GLY A 79 11.41 9.74 -14.42
CA GLY A 79 10.46 10.24 -13.41
C GLY A 79 9.34 9.25 -13.10
N LEU A 80 8.82 8.52 -14.10
CA LEU A 80 7.81 7.49 -13.90
C LEU A 80 8.34 6.31 -13.06
N VAL A 81 9.55 5.83 -13.38
CA VAL A 81 10.21 4.75 -12.64
C VAL A 81 10.51 5.18 -11.22
N GLU A 82 11.01 6.40 -11.02
CA GLU A 82 11.26 6.93 -9.68
C GLU A 82 9.97 7.11 -8.87
N ALA A 83 8.92 7.69 -9.44
CA ALA A 83 7.63 7.84 -8.75
C ALA A 83 7.09 6.48 -8.28
N PHE A 84 7.19 5.45 -9.13
CA PHE A 84 6.85 4.08 -8.76
C PHE A 84 7.74 3.53 -7.64
N ALA A 85 9.06 3.77 -7.73
CA ALA A 85 10.02 3.35 -6.72
C ALA A 85 9.78 4.03 -5.37
N TYR A 86 9.39 5.30 -5.34
CA TYR A 86 8.99 6.00 -4.10
C TYR A 86 7.77 5.36 -3.44
N GLY A 87 6.78 4.92 -4.22
CA GLY A 87 5.63 4.17 -3.68
C GLY A 87 6.07 2.85 -3.03
N TRP A 88 7.02 2.14 -3.65
CA TRP A 88 7.62 0.94 -3.10
C TRP A 88 8.48 1.20 -1.87
N TYR A 89 9.25 2.29 -1.86
CA TYR A 89 10.02 2.72 -0.70
C TYR A 89 9.12 2.90 0.52
N VAL A 90 8.00 3.60 0.36
CA VAL A 90 7.00 3.76 1.44
C VAL A 90 6.48 2.39 1.88
N ALA A 91 6.13 1.50 0.95
CA ALA A 91 5.59 0.19 1.31
C ALA A 91 6.59 -0.71 2.05
N LEU A 92 7.85 -0.73 1.62
CA LEU A 92 8.91 -1.56 2.22
C LEU A 92 9.34 -1.06 3.59
N ILE A 93 9.26 0.25 3.86
CA ILE A 93 9.57 0.81 5.18
C ILE A 93 8.34 0.74 6.09
N PHE A 94 7.19 1.23 5.63
CA PHE A 94 5.98 1.33 6.43
C PHE A 94 5.34 -0.03 6.72
N GLY A 95 5.31 -0.95 5.75
CA GLY A 95 4.66 -2.25 5.87
C GLY A 95 5.23 -3.09 7.03
N PRO A 96 6.54 -3.36 7.09
CA PRO A 96 7.17 -4.07 8.20
C PRO A 96 7.03 -3.33 9.53
N LEU A 97 7.16 -2.00 9.52
CA LEU A 97 7.06 -1.18 10.72
C LEU A 97 5.65 -1.24 11.32
N PHE A 98 4.61 -1.12 10.49
CA PHE A 98 3.23 -1.28 10.89
C PHE A 98 2.98 -2.68 11.45
N ASN A 99 3.44 -3.72 10.74
CA ASN A 99 3.27 -5.11 11.17
C ASN A 99 3.97 -5.37 12.52
N TYR A 100 5.14 -4.77 12.75
CA TYR A 100 5.88 -4.89 14.01
C TYR A 100 5.13 -4.25 15.19
N PHE A 101 4.57 -3.05 15.01
CA PHE A 101 3.79 -2.41 16.08
C PHE A 101 2.40 -3.03 16.27
N ALA A 102 1.75 -3.46 15.18
CA ALA A 102 0.46 -4.15 15.24
C ALA A 102 0.58 -5.49 15.99
N ALA A 103 1.68 -6.22 15.83
CA ALA A 103 1.95 -7.44 16.59
C ALA A 103 2.14 -7.20 18.10
N ARG A 104 2.45 -5.97 18.53
CA ARG A 104 2.70 -5.61 19.94
C ARG A 104 1.48 -5.06 20.68
N ARG A 105 0.39 -4.73 19.97
CA ARG A 105 -0.81 -4.09 20.55
C ARG A 105 -1.98 -5.04 20.86
N PHE A 106 -1.80 -6.35 20.75
CA PHE A 106 -2.84 -7.35 21.05
C PHE A 106 -2.42 -8.37 22.13
N CYS A 107 -1.77 -7.91 23.19
CA CYS A 107 -1.75 -8.61 24.48
C CYS A 107 -2.64 -7.86 25.46
#